data_AF-A0A552JA91-F1
#
_entry.id   AF-A0A552JA91-F1
#
_cell.length_a   1.000
_cell.length_b   1.000
_cell.length_c   1.000
_cell.angle_alpha   90.00
_cell.angle_beta   90.00
_cell.angle_gamma   90.00
#
_symmetry.space_group_name_H-M   'P 1'
#
loop_
_entity.id
_entity.type
_entity.pdbx_description
1 polymer ?
#
loop_
_entity_poly.entity_id
_entity_poly.type
_entity_poly.pdbx_seq_one_letter_code
_entity_poly.pdbx_strand_id
1 'polypeptide(L)'
;MIKPSIALILLFSLLPQPGLTLVTPAAGNISNDRILTAQGDRELTEEQILQRVTVRITSETNRGSGIIIGKKGSIYLVLTNAHVIRGATTL
;
A
#
# COMPACT_ATOMS: atom_id res chain seq x y z
N MET A 1 24.87 34.35 -3.27
CA MET A 1 23.84 34.54 -2.22
C MET A 1 22.95 33.30 -2.21
N ILE A 2 23.10 32.41 -1.23
CA ILE A 2 22.31 31.17 -1.15
C ILE A 2 20.89 31.55 -0.74
N LYS A 3 19.88 31.11 -1.49
CA LYS A 3 18.47 31.37 -1.15
C LYS A 3 18.14 30.65 0.17
N PRO A 4 17.36 31.27 1.09
CA PRO A 4 17.08 30.71 2.42
C PRO A 4 16.48 29.30 2.37
N SER A 5 15.73 28.98 1.31
CA SER A 5 15.17 27.64 1.08
C SER A 5 16.23 26.56 0.84
N ILE A 6 17.35 26.89 0.21
CA ILE A 6 18.45 25.94 -0.06
C ILE A 6 19.28 25.72 1.20
N ALA A 7 19.48 26.78 1.99
CA ALA A 7 20.18 26.70 3.27
C ALA A 7 19.45 25.77 4.26
N LEU A 8 18.12 25.79 4.25
CA LEU A 8 17.30 24.94 5.11
C LEU A 8 17.46 23.44 4.76
N ILE A 9 17.47 23.09 3.48
CA ILE A 9 17.63 21.69 3.03
C ILE A 9 19.02 21.15 3.41
N LEU A 10 20.07 21.97 3.22
CA LEU A 10 21.43 21.59 3.62
C LEU A 10 21.55 21.41 5.13
N LEU A 11 20.91 22.26 5.93
CA LEU A 11 20.89 22.14 7.39
C LEU A 11 20.24 20.82 7.85
N PHE A 12 19.16 20.39 7.21
CA PHE A 12 18.51 19.11 7.52
C PHE A 12 19.32 17.89 7.09
N SER A 13 20.22 18.00 6.10
CA SER A 13 21.12 16.91 5.70
C SER A 13 22.27 16.63 6.68
N LEU A 14 22.58 17.56 7.58
CA LEU A 14 23.62 17.41 8.62
C LEU A 14 23.09 16.76 9.91
N LEU A 15 21.77 16.63 10.06
CA LEU A 15 21.18 15.93 11.20
C LEU A 15 21.27 14.41 10.94
N PRO A 16 21.63 13.59 11.95
CA PRO A 16 21.58 12.15 11.82
C PRO A 16 20.15 11.73 11.48
N GLN A 17 19.94 11.31 10.24
CA GLN A 17 18.63 10.84 9.81
C GLN A 17 18.31 9.56 10.57
N PRO A 18 17.14 9.45 11.24
CA PRO A 18 16.70 8.15 11.72
C PRO A 18 16.63 7.25 10.50
N GLY A 19 17.43 6.18 10.50
CA GLY A 19 17.52 5.28 9.35
C GLY A 19 16.13 4.82 8.97
N LEU A 20 15.61 5.33 7.85
CA LEU A 20 14.44 4.77 7.21
C LEU A 20 14.89 3.46 6.59
N THR A 21 14.86 2.39 7.39
CA THR A 21 14.90 1.04 6.84
C THR A 21 13.65 0.89 6.00
N LEU A 22 13.83 0.97 4.68
CA LEU A 22 12.90 0.40 3.73
C LEU A 22 12.87 -1.10 4.00
N VAL A 23 11.90 -1.53 4.79
CA VAL A 23 11.56 -2.95 4.88
C VAL A 23 10.92 -3.29 3.54
N THR A 24 11.75 -3.68 2.57
CA THR A 24 11.28 -4.49 1.45
C THR A 24 10.73 -5.76 2.09
N PRO A 25 9.43 -6.10 1.93
CA PRO A 25 8.97 -7.41 2.35
C PRO A 25 9.87 -8.42 1.66
N ALA A 26 10.60 -9.23 2.44
CA ALA A 26 11.21 -10.41 1.89
C ALA A 26 10.09 -11.15 1.17
N ALA A 27 10.27 -11.43 -0.11
CA ALA A 27 9.46 -12.41 -0.81
C ALA A 27 9.76 -13.75 -0.14
N GLY A 28 9.16 -13.97 1.03
CA GLY A 28 9.16 -15.27 1.68
C GLY A 28 8.54 -16.23 0.69
N ASN A 29 9.15 -17.40 0.53
CA ASN A 29 8.69 -18.44 -0.37
C ASN A 29 7.22 -18.73 -0.06
N ILE A 30 6.32 -18.10 -0.83
CA ILE A 30 4.92 -18.48 -0.86
C ILE A 30 5.00 -19.88 -1.46
N SER A 31 4.65 -20.87 -0.65
CA SER A 31 4.52 -22.24 -1.15
C SER A 31 3.71 -22.16 -2.43
N ASN A 32 4.20 -22.78 -3.51
CA ASN A 32 3.51 -22.88 -4.82
C ASN A 32 2.20 -23.71 -4.72
N ASP A 33 1.58 -23.74 -3.55
CA ASP A 33 0.35 -24.43 -3.29
C ASP A 33 -0.74 -23.70 -4.06
N ARG A 34 -1.27 -24.43 -5.03
CA ARG A 34 -2.15 -23.93 -6.08
C ARG A 34 -3.33 -23.20 -5.43
N ILE A 35 -3.38 -21.87 -5.51
CA ILE A 35 -4.50 -21.11 -4.98
C ILE A 35 -5.69 -21.26 -5.94
N LEU A 36 -6.47 -22.30 -5.70
CA LEU A 36 -7.72 -22.58 -6.41
C LEU A 36 -8.74 -21.51 -6.02
N THR A 37 -9.15 -20.67 -6.97
CA THR A 37 -10.31 -19.80 -6.74
C THR A 37 -11.57 -20.67 -6.65
N ALA A 38 -12.55 -20.25 -5.85
CA ALA A 38 -13.82 -20.98 -5.66
C ALA A 38 -14.60 -21.25 -6.98
N GLN A 39 -14.23 -20.59 -8.07
CA GLN A 39 -14.68 -20.88 -9.44
C GLN A 39 -13.56 -21.63 -10.17
N GLY A 40 -13.55 -22.95 -10.05
CA GLY A 40 -12.44 -23.86 -10.39
C GLY A 40 -12.02 -24.01 -11.86
N ASP A 41 -12.05 -22.96 -12.69
CA ASP A 41 -11.74 -23.08 -14.13
C ASP A 41 -10.50 -22.30 -14.59
N ARG A 42 -9.92 -21.46 -13.72
CA ARG A 42 -8.74 -20.64 -14.07
C ARG A 42 -7.73 -20.65 -12.95
N GLU A 43 -6.58 -21.24 -13.24
CA GLU A 43 -5.37 -21.05 -12.43
C GLU A 43 -4.91 -19.60 -12.59
N LEU A 44 -4.84 -18.89 -11.47
CA LEU A 44 -4.31 -17.54 -11.42
C LEU A 44 -2.91 -17.59 -10.83
N THR A 45 -1.98 -16.80 -11.39
CA THR A 45 -0.70 -16.59 -10.72
C THR A 45 -0.91 -15.80 -9.44
N GLU A 46 0.05 -15.88 -8.51
CA GLU A 46 0.01 -15.11 -7.27
C GLU A 46 -0.15 -13.60 -7.56
N GLU A 47 0.56 -13.09 -8.57
CA GLU A 47 0.45 -11.68 -8.98
C GLU A 47 -0.97 -11.32 -9.44
N GLN A 48 -1.63 -12.21 -10.18
CA GLN A 48 -2.99 -11.98 -10.66
C GLN A 48 -3.99 -11.96 -9.51
N ILE A 49 -3.77 -12.77 -8.46
CA ILE A 49 -4.58 -12.74 -7.25
C ILE A 49 -4.33 -11.44 -6.50
N LEU A 50 -3.07 -11.09 -6.26
CA LEU A 50 -2.67 -9.86 -5.56
C LEU A 50 -3.25 -8.61 -6.23
N GLN A 51 -3.25 -8.55 -7.56
CA GLN A 51 -3.86 -7.47 -8.33
C GLN A 51 -5.39 -7.39 -8.17
N ARG A 52 -6.07 -8.53 -7.98
CA ARG A 52 -7.53 -8.59 -7.82
C ARG A 52 -7.99 -8.24 -6.42
N VAL A 53 -7.20 -8.56 -5.40
CA VAL A 53 -7.59 -8.36 -3.99
C VAL A 53 -7.03 -7.07 -3.39
N THR A 54 -5.97 -6.50 -3.98
CA THR A 54 -5.40 -5.22 -3.53
C THR A 54 -6.13 -4.05 -4.14
N VAL A 55 -6.53 -3.09 -3.32
CA VAL A 55 -7.15 -1.84 -3.76
C VAL A 55 -6.22 -0.67 -3.53
N ARG A 56 -6.24 0.28 -4.45
CA ARG A 56 -5.64 1.60 -4.26
C ARG A 56 -6.66 2.51 -3.60
N ILE A 57 -6.27 3.18 -2.53
CA ILE A 57 -7.11 4.13 -1.80
C ILE A 57 -6.51 5.52 -1.98
N THR A 58 -7.30 6.44 -2.52
CA THR A 58 -6.90 7.82 -2.76
C THR A 58 -8.00 8.78 -2.35
N SER A 59 -7.59 9.87 -1.73
CA SER A 59 -8.42 11.04 -1.40
C SER A 59 -7.63 12.30 -1.74
N GLU A 60 -8.18 13.48 -1.48
CA GLU A 60 -7.42 14.74 -1.69
C GLU A 60 -6.20 14.83 -0.77
N THR A 61 -6.35 14.36 0.47
CA THR A 61 -5.36 14.55 1.54
C THR A 61 -4.53 13.31 1.83
N ASN A 62 -5.08 12.12 1.59
CA ASN A 62 -4.46 10.84 1.94
C ASN A 62 -4.33 9.89 0.74
N ARG A 63 -3.32 9.01 0.82
CA ARG A 63 -3.06 7.94 -0.13
C ARG A 63 -2.65 6.66 0.61
N GLY A 64 -3.03 5.52 0.07
CA GLY A 64 -2.64 4.21 0.61
C GLY A 64 -3.16 3.05 -0.23
N SER A 65 -3.06 1.86 0.33
CA SER A 65 -3.62 0.63 -0.21
C SER A 65 -4.42 -0.12 0.84
N GLY A 66 -5.17 -1.12 0.40
CA GLY A 66 -5.86 -2.04 1.29
C GLY A 66 -6.09 -3.38 0.61
N ILE A 67 -6.53 -4.37 1.38
CA ILE A 67 -6.84 -5.72 0.90
C ILE A 67 -8.33 -5.98 1.09
N ILE A 68 -8.99 -6.50 0.04
CA ILE A 68 -10.37 -6.97 0.12
C ILE A 68 -10.40 -8.26 0.95
N ILE A 69 -11.14 -8.24 2.05
CA ILE A 69 -11.32 -9.38 2.97
C ILE A 69 -12.78 -9.89 3.02
N GLY A 70 -13.68 -9.25 2.28
CA GLY A 70 -15.08 -9.66 2.17
C GLY A 70 -15.86 -8.90 1.11
N LYS A 71 -16.96 -9.49 0.63
CA LYS A 71 -17.84 -8.90 -0.37
C LYS A 71 -19.30 -9.25 -0.08
N LYS A 72 -20.20 -8.25 -0.14
CA LYS A 72 -21.66 -8.43 -0.11
C LYS A 72 -22.28 -7.62 -1.26
N GLY A 73 -22.69 -8.31 -2.32
CA GLY A 73 -23.19 -7.65 -3.53
C GLY A 73 -22.09 -6.78 -4.17
N SER A 74 -22.32 -5.47 -4.29
CA SER A 74 -21.34 -4.49 -4.79
C SER A 74 -20.48 -3.85 -3.67
N ILE A 75 -20.71 -4.22 -2.41
CA ILE A 75 -20.00 -3.67 -1.24
C ILE A 75 -18.81 -4.57 -0.90
N TYR A 76 -17.64 -3.95 -0.73
CA TYR A 76 -16.40 -4.63 -0.36
C TYR A 76 -15.97 -4.22 1.05
N LEU A 77 -15.54 -5.19 1.86
CA LEU A 77 -14.87 -4.94 3.13
C LEU A 77 -13.37 -4.92 2.88
N VAL A 78 -12.73 -3.80 3.21
CA VAL A 78 -11.32 -3.55 2.95
C VAL A 78 -10.56 -3.37 4.26
N LEU A 79 -9.49 -4.14 4.44
CA LEU A 79 -8.51 -3.94 5.51
C LEU A 79 -7.46 -2.93 5.06
N THR A 80 -7.25 -1.87 5.84
CA THR A 80 -6.24 -0.82 5.58
C THR A 80 -5.75 -0.19 6.88
N ASN A 81 -4.71 0.63 6.80
CA ASN A 81 -4.21 1.40 7.93
C ASN A 81 -5.16 2.55 8.28
N ALA A 82 -5.36 2.79 9.58
CA ALA A 82 -6.27 3.84 10.04
C ALA A 82 -5.92 5.25 9.53
N HIS A 83 -4.63 5.57 9.36
CA HIS A 83 -4.18 6.87 8.87
C HIS A 83 -4.57 7.13 7.41
N VAL A 84 -4.84 6.09 6.61
CA VAL A 84 -5.27 6.24 5.21
C VAL A 84 -6.66 6.86 5.15
N ILE A 85 -7.51 6.57 6.14
CA ILE A 85 -8.91 7.03 6.19
C ILE A 85 -9.10 8.24 7.10
N ARG A 86 -8.33 8.34 8.19
CA ARG A 86 -8.48 9.42 9.16
C ARG A 86 -8.22 10.79 8.51
N GLY A 87 -9.21 11.68 8.57
CA GLY A 87 -9.10 13.03 8.00
C GLY A 87 -9.04 13.06 6.46
N ALA A 88 -9.44 11.97 5.79
CA ALA A 88 -9.54 11.93 4.34
C ALA A 88 -10.67 12.87 3.88
N THR A 89 -10.34 13.84 3.03
CA THR A 89 -11.33 14.63 2.29
C THR A 89 -11.64 13.87 1.00
N THR A 90 -12.87 13.40 0.88
CA THR A 90 -13.36 12.72 -0.33
C THR A 90 -13.58 13.73 -1.45
N LEU A 91 -13.28 13.31 -2.68
CA LEU A 91 -13.58 14.04 -3.92
C LEU A 91 -15.08 14.22 -4.14
#